data_AF-A0A2V6D0C5-F1
#
_entry.id   AF-A0A2V6D0C5-F1
#
_cell.length_a   1.000
_cell.length_b   1.000
_cell.length_c   1.000
_cell.angle_alpha   90.00
_cell.angle_beta   90.00
_cell.angle_gamma   90.00
#
_symmetry.space_group_name_H-M   'P 1'
#
loop_
_entity.id
_entity.type
_entity.pdbx_description
1 polymer ?
#
loop_
_entity_poly.entity_id
_entity_poly.type
_entity_poly.pdbx_seq_one_letter_code
_entity_poly.pdbx_strand_id
1 'polypeptide(L)'
;MDGLLSAFIFGSTSAFDTASGFDTQFNTSGAGFKFNSLVLTGNPTVSTAGGEVNLGLIAINGITSGAPGGMLTFAGIGGLLLATQNGPIILGPEISFSGFHDINFYARGANSILSLACDISASNDIRLYGENAILVTGNVTTQRLAATAGTNISIGGDGSTTISASEASLLIPNSASGNIPGSAAIALLSAGNLALNGFNGLSLTIDNTNGGHIGQDASIFLTTANLDAGSLNVLINNRDGGSIGSSAQVLCSILGTLNVQGDAAIGIS
;
A
#
# COMPACT_ATOMS: atom_id res chain seq x y z
N MET A 1 -4.61 -28.15 7.28
CA MET A 1 -4.47 -27.03 6.33
C MET A 1 -5.43 -25.98 6.82
N ASP A 2 -4.89 -25.03 7.56
CA ASP A 2 -5.66 -23.91 8.08
C ASP A 2 -5.95 -23.03 6.86
N GLY A 3 -7.23 -22.69 6.62
CA GLY A 3 -7.68 -22.06 5.37
C GLY A 3 -7.05 -20.69 5.09
N LEU A 4 -7.54 -19.99 4.06
CA LEU A 4 -7.08 -18.65 3.69
C LEU A 4 -7.08 -17.70 4.90
N LEU A 5 -6.01 -16.90 5.05
CA LEU A 5 -5.84 -15.99 6.19
C LEU A 5 -7.00 -15.00 6.26
N SER A 6 -7.40 -14.43 5.14
CA SER A 6 -8.55 -13.53 5.00
C SER A 6 -9.83 -14.16 5.56
N ALA A 7 -10.11 -15.42 5.24
CA ALA A 7 -11.25 -16.15 5.77
C ALA A 7 -11.12 -16.35 7.29
N PHE A 8 -9.92 -16.61 7.81
CA PHE A 8 -9.67 -16.76 9.24
C PHE A 8 -9.87 -15.44 10.01
N ILE A 9 -9.24 -14.34 9.59
CA ILE A 9 -9.25 -13.08 10.35
C ILE A 9 -10.47 -12.19 10.07
N PHE A 10 -11.06 -12.28 8.89
CA PHE A 10 -12.23 -11.48 8.47
C PHE A 10 -13.54 -12.25 8.41
N GLY A 11 -13.51 -13.58 8.52
CA GLY A 11 -14.68 -14.47 8.44
C GLY A 11 -15.09 -14.85 7.02
N SER A 12 -14.54 -14.20 6.00
CA SER A 12 -14.69 -14.55 4.58
C SER A 12 -13.60 -13.89 3.74
N THR A 13 -13.31 -14.48 2.58
CA THR A 13 -12.45 -13.88 1.55
C THR A 13 -13.29 -13.04 0.59
N SER A 14 -12.91 -11.78 0.39
CA SER A 14 -13.53 -10.87 -0.58
C SER A 14 -12.85 -10.96 -1.95
N ALA A 15 -13.48 -10.33 -2.95
CA ALA A 15 -12.85 -10.16 -4.26
C ALA A 15 -11.55 -9.35 -4.16
N PHE A 16 -11.51 -8.32 -3.31
CA PHE A 16 -10.30 -7.52 -3.10
C PHE A 16 -9.20 -8.29 -2.35
N ASP A 17 -9.56 -9.14 -1.38
CA ASP A 17 -8.60 -10.05 -0.71
C ASP A 17 -7.86 -10.91 -1.76
N THR A 18 -8.60 -11.40 -2.76
CA THR A 18 -8.05 -12.21 -3.86
C THR A 18 -7.24 -11.36 -4.85
N ALA A 19 -7.80 -10.25 -5.33
CA ALA A 19 -7.19 -9.41 -6.36
C ALA A 19 -5.91 -8.70 -5.88
N SER A 20 -5.82 -8.38 -4.59
CA SER A 20 -4.61 -7.83 -3.99
C SER A 20 -3.53 -8.89 -3.68
N GLY A 21 -3.89 -10.17 -3.79
CA GLY A 21 -3.01 -11.28 -3.45
C GLY A 21 -2.75 -11.41 -1.95
N PHE A 22 -3.58 -10.83 -1.08
CA PHE A 22 -3.38 -10.80 0.38
C PHE A 22 -3.03 -12.20 0.93
N ASP A 23 -3.85 -13.21 0.64
CA ASP A 23 -3.63 -14.57 1.15
C ASP A 23 -2.35 -15.25 0.62
N THR A 24 -1.85 -14.83 -0.54
CA THR A 24 -0.60 -15.35 -1.10
C THR A 24 0.63 -14.71 -0.47
N GLN A 25 0.51 -13.46 -0.04
CA GLN A 25 1.60 -12.67 0.53
C GLN A 25 1.76 -12.90 2.03
N PHE A 26 0.70 -13.31 2.73
CA PHE A 26 0.71 -13.60 4.16
C PHE A 26 0.53 -15.09 4.42
N ASN A 27 1.63 -15.85 4.28
CA ASN A 27 1.65 -17.31 4.43
C ASN A 27 2.52 -17.80 5.61
N THR A 28 2.96 -16.90 6.48
CA THR A 28 3.77 -17.20 7.67
C THR A 28 2.91 -17.22 8.94
N SER A 29 3.39 -17.90 9.99
CA SER A 29 2.72 -17.90 11.29
C SER A 29 2.83 -16.55 12.01
N GLY A 30 1.92 -16.29 12.94
CA GLY A 30 1.95 -15.12 13.82
C GLY A 30 0.88 -15.17 14.91
N ALA A 31 1.08 -14.39 15.97
CA ALA A 31 0.10 -14.20 17.03
C ALA A 31 -0.95 -13.17 16.59
N GLY A 32 -2.24 -13.50 16.66
CA GLY A 32 -3.33 -12.64 16.22
C GLY A 32 -4.27 -12.21 17.36
N PHE A 33 -4.55 -10.91 17.47
CA PHE A 33 -5.51 -10.36 18.42
C PHE A 33 -6.58 -9.55 17.69
N LYS A 34 -7.85 -9.76 18.06
CA LYS A 34 -8.99 -9.10 17.42
C LYS A 34 -9.74 -8.19 18.40
N PHE A 35 -10.03 -6.98 17.95
CA PHE A 35 -10.67 -5.90 18.71
C PHE A 35 -11.92 -5.39 18.00
N ASN A 36 -12.84 -4.79 18.75
CA ASN A 36 -13.94 -4.05 18.12
C ASN A 36 -13.41 -2.79 17.39
N SER A 37 -12.54 -2.05 18.06
CA SER A 37 -11.74 -0.94 17.52
C SER A 37 -10.40 -0.90 18.25
N LEU A 38 -9.35 -0.35 17.64
CA LEU A 38 -8.02 -0.23 18.24
C LEU A 38 -7.52 1.22 18.15
N VAL A 39 -6.90 1.72 19.22
CA VAL A 39 -6.24 3.02 19.23
C VAL A 39 -4.78 2.86 19.66
N LEU A 40 -3.85 3.39 18.86
CA LEU A 40 -2.42 3.40 19.14
C LEU A 40 -2.02 4.75 19.75
N THR A 41 -1.75 4.76 21.06
CA THR A 41 -1.39 5.99 21.78
C THR A 41 0.04 6.00 22.34
N GLY A 42 0.79 4.93 22.12
CA GLY A 42 2.17 4.80 22.59
C GLY A 42 2.76 3.44 22.27
N ASN A 43 4.07 3.30 22.45
CA ASN A 43 4.80 2.08 22.12
C ASN A 43 4.40 0.93 23.06
N PRO A 44 3.81 -0.17 22.54
CA PRO A 44 3.42 -1.29 23.40
C PRO A 44 4.66 -2.10 23.82
N THR A 45 4.55 -2.71 25.01
CA THR A 45 5.49 -3.74 25.44
C THR A 45 4.96 -5.10 25.02
N VAL A 46 5.77 -5.86 24.28
CA VAL A 46 5.44 -7.21 23.82
C VAL A 46 6.47 -8.19 24.40
N SER A 47 6.05 -9.41 24.74
CA SER A 47 6.96 -10.47 25.16
C SER A 47 6.98 -11.56 24.10
N THR A 48 8.15 -11.80 23.51
CA THR A 48 8.37 -12.82 22.47
C THR A 48 9.28 -13.95 22.93
N ALA A 49 9.65 -14.00 24.21
CA ALA A 49 10.56 -14.99 24.75
C ALA A 49 10.03 -16.43 24.54
N GLY A 50 10.68 -17.18 23.64
CA GLY A 50 10.28 -18.55 23.28
C GLY A 50 9.00 -18.64 22.44
N GLY A 51 8.51 -17.52 21.90
CA GLY A 51 7.25 -17.45 21.16
C GLY A 51 7.37 -16.78 19.80
N GLU A 52 6.22 -16.46 19.21
CA GLU A 52 6.14 -15.87 17.87
C GLU A 52 6.59 -14.41 17.83
N VAL A 53 7.29 -14.06 16.75
CA VAL A 53 7.82 -12.72 16.50
C VAL A 53 7.03 -11.95 15.44
N ASN A 54 5.94 -12.55 14.93
CA ASN A 54 5.00 -11.90 14.03
C ASN A 54 3.71 -11.61 14.79
N LEU A 55 3.21 -10.38 14.66
CA LEU A 55 2.02 -9.91 15.38
C LEU A 55 0.98 -9.34 14.42
N GLY A 56 -0.23 -9.87 14.49
CA GLY A 56 -1.42 -9.34 13.84
C GLY A 56 -2.35 -8.66 14.86
N LEU A 57 -2.64 -7.38 14.65
CA LEU A 57 -3.68 -6.66 15.37
C LEU A 57 -4.82 -6.33 14.42
N ILE A 58 -5.98 -6.92 14.67
CA ILE A 58 -7.16 -6.85 13.80
C ILE A 58 -8.26 -6.07 14.50
N ALA A 59 -8.80 -5.03 13.90
CA ALA A 59 -9.98 -4.32 14.41
C ALA A 59 -11.20 -4.58 13.52
N ILE A 60 -12.41 -4.53 14.08
CA ILE A 60 -13.62 -4.63 13.25
C ILE A 60 -13.90 -3.28 12.58
N ASN A 61 -14.07 -2.22 13.37
CA ASN A 61 -14.58 -0.92 12.91
C ASN A 61 -13.49 0.07 12.51
N GLY A 62 -12.24 -0.14 12.94
CA GLY A 62 -11.14 0.75 12.57
C GLY A 62 -9.96 0.74 13.53
N ILE A 63 -8.84 1.25 13.04
CA ILE A 63 -7.62 1.51 13.81
C ILE A 63 -7.29 3.00 13.70
N THR A 64 -7.10 3.67 14.83
CA THR A 64 -6.64 5.06 14.87
C THR A 64 -5.41 5.23 15.74
N SER A 65 -4.77 6.39 15.69
CA SER A 65 -3.75 6.81 16.67
C SER A 65 -4.24 7.97 17.53
N GLY A 66 -3.48 8.29 18.59
CA GLY A 66 -3.73 9.46 19.41
C GLY A 66 -2.59 9.78 20.38
N ALA A 67 -2.74 10.85 21.15
CA ALA A 67 -1.76 11.28 22.15
C ALA A 67 -1.61 10.23 23.29
N PRO A 68 -0.42 10.11 23.92
CA PRO A 68 0.79 10.90 23.69
C PRO A 68 1.54 10.58 22.39
N GLY A 69 1.29 9.44 21.76
CA GLY A 69 1.95 9.02 20.53
C GLY A 69 3.40 8.55 20.76
N GLY A 70 4.27 8.83 19.80
CA GLY A 70 5.69 8.49 19.80
C GLY A 70 6.06 7.35 18.84
N MET A 71 7.34 6.99 18.86
CA MET A 71 7.88 5.94 18.02
C MET A 71 7.45 4.56 18.53
N LEU A 72 6.70 3.85 17.71
CA LEU A 72 6.19 2.50 17.97
C LEU A 72 7.20 1.49 17.40
N THR A 73 7.83 0.73 18.28
CA THR A 73 8.86 -0.25 17.92
C THR A 73 8.46 -1.68 18.19
N PHE A 74 7.48 -1.91 19.08
CA PHE A 74 7.00 -3.25 19.45
C PHE A 74 8.18 -4.21 19.71
N ALA A 75 9.12 -3.79 20.55
CA ALA A 75 10.43 -4.45 20.69
C ALA A 75 10.32 -5.98 20.76
N GLY A 76 11.05 -6.68 19.88
CA GLY A 76 11.03 -8.13 19.74
C GLY A 76 10.11 -8.65 18.61
N ILE A 77 9.23 -7.81 18.04
CA ILE A 77 8.44 -8.13 16.86
C ILE A 77 9.24 -7.85 15.58
N GLY A 78 9.30 -8.82 14.69
CA GLY A 78 9.89 -8.69 13.35
C GLY A 78 8.85 -8.26 12.32
N GLY A 79 7.70 -8.93 12.27
CA GLY A 79 6.61 -8.65 11.33
C GLY A 79 5.36 -8.09 12.02
N LEU A 80 4.87 -6.95 11.57
CA LEU A 80 3.62 -6.35 12.05
C LEU A 80 2.54 -6.36 10.95
N LEU A 81 1.33 -6.79 11.31
CA LEU A 81 0.11 -6.61 10.52
C LEU A 81 -0.90 -5.80 11.34
N LEU A 82 -1.29 -4.64 10.82
CA LEU A 82 -2.46 -3.89 11.28
C LEU A 82 -3.56 -4.03 10.24
N ALA A 83 -4.68 -4.66 10.62
CA ALA A 83 -5.77 -4.91 9.68
C ALA A 83 -7.12 -4.53 10.26
N THR A 84 -8.07 -4.17 9.41
CA THR A 84 -9.47 -4.03 9.77
C THR A 84 -10.31 -5.07 9.04
N GLN A 85 -11.49 -5.43 9.59
CA GLN A 85 -12.44 -6.28 8.90
C GLN A 85 -13.39 -5.48 8.00
N ASN A 86 -13.83 -4.32 8.49
CA ASN A 86 -14.73 -3.40 7.80
C ASN A 86 -14.61 -1.99 8.39
N GLY A 87 -13.44 -1.38 8.25
CA GLY A 87 -13.18 -0.05 8.79
C GLY A 87 -11.89 0.59 8.30
N PRO A 88 -11.73 1.90 8.46
CA PRO A 88 -10.52 2.59 8.04
C PRO A 88 -9.35 2.34 8.99
N ILE A 89 -8.14 2.56 8.50
CA ILE A 89 -6.94 2.74 9.33
C ILE A 89 -6.50 4.18 9.13
N ILE A 90 -6.52 4.98 10.20
CA ILE A 90 -6.20 6.42 10.16
C ILE A 90 -5.14 6.71 11.22
N LEU A 91 -3.88 6.81 10.80
CA LEU A 91 -2.74 7.02 11.68
C LEU A 91 -2.16 8.41 11.44
N GLY A 92 -2.20 9.24 12.48
CA GLY A 92 -1.74 10.61 12.49
C GLY A 92 -0.23 10.76 12.71
N PRO A 93 0.31 11.98 12.53
CA PRO A 93 1.74 12.26 12.62
C PRO A 93 2.29 12.19 14.06
N GLU A 94 1.43 12.03 15.07
CA GLU A 94 1.86 11.86 16.46
C GLU A 94 2.55 10.53 16.74
N ILE A 95 2.46 9.55 15.83
CA ILE A 95 3.19 8.28 15.91
C ILE A 95 4.14 8.08 14.73
N SER A 96 5.09 7.17 14.88
CA SER A 96 5.92 6.64 13.79
C SER A 96 6.21 5.17 14.02
N PHE A 97 6.58 4.42 12.98
CA PHE A 97 6.98 3.02 13.09
C PHE A 97 8.45 2.83 12.73
N SER A 98 9.17 2.03 13.52
CA SER A 98 10.56 1.67 13.24
C SER A 98 10.96 0.36 13.91
N GLY A 99 12.07 -0.24 13.46
CA GLY A 99 12.63 -1.45 14.07
C GLY A 99 12.03 -2.77 13.60
N PHE A 100 11.15 -2.73 12.59
CA PHE A 100 10.52 -3.91 12.00
C PHE A 100 11.31 -4.43 10.80
N HIS A 101 11.23 -5.74 10.56
CA HIS A 101 11.62 -6.33 9.29
C HIS A 101 10.56 -6.03 8.22
N ASP A 102 9.29 -6.34 8.52
CA ASP A 102 8.14 -6.10 7.63
C ASP A 102 7.00 -5.40 8.37
N ILE A 103 6.35 -4.46 7.71
CA ILE A 103 5.11 -3.82 8.21
C ILE A 103 4.04 -3.87 7.15
N ASN A 104 2.83 -4.23 7.57
CA ASN A 104 1.71 -4.43 6.68
C ASN A 104 0.46 -3.76 7.25
N PHE A 105 -0.22 -2.99 6.41
CA PHE A 105 -1.46 -2.31 6.77
C PHE A 105 -2.57 -2.74 5.82
N TYR A 106 -3.73 -3.11 6.35
CA TYR A 106 -4.88 -3.46 5.55
C TYR A 106 -6.17 -2.83 6.08
N ALA A 107 -6.58 -1.72 5.45
CA ALA A 107 -7.90 -1.13 5.66
C ALA A 107 -8.95 -1.83 4.77
N ARG A 108 -9.59 -2.87 5.30
CA ARG A 108 -10.63 -3.64 4.60
C ARG A 108 -12.01 -3.03 4.76
N GLY A 109 -12.85 -3.21 3.75
CA GLY A 109 -14.21 -2.67 3.61
C GLY A 109 -14.29 -1.74 2.40
N ALA A 110 -15.36 -1.84 1.61
CA ALA A 110 -15.52 -1.09 0.35
C ALA A 110 -15.43 0.44 0.47
N ASN A 111 -15.65 0.99 1.67
CA ASN A 111 -15.52 2.42 1.97
C ASN A 111 -14.28 2.76 2.81
N SER A 112 -13.48 1.76 3.18
CA SER A 112 -12.36 1.88 4.12
C SER A 112 -11.14 2.46 3.44
N ILE A 113 -10.62 3.54 4.02
CA ILE A 113 -9.41 4.23 3.57
C ILE A 113 -8.27 3.84 4.51
N LEU A 114 -7.10 3.58 3.93
CA LEU A 114 -5.83 3.55 4.63
C LEU A 114 -5.19 4.94 4.55
N SER A 115 -5.16 5.67 5.66
CA SER A 115 -4.58 7.01 5.76
C SER A 115 -3.43 7.02 6.75
N LEU A 116 -2.22 7.31 6.26
CA LEU A 116 -0.97 7.24 7.02
C LEU A 116 -0.23 8.58 6.93
N ALA A 117 -0.44 9.43 7.93
CA ALA A 117 0.32 10.66 8.13
C ALA A 117 1.56 10.45 9.01
N CYS A 118 1.71 9.25 9.60
CA CYS A 118 2.88 8.85 10.37
C CYS A 118 4.06 8.45 9.47
N ASP A 119 5.28 8.66 9.95
CA ASP A 119 6.49 8.08 9.34
C ASP A 119 6.53 6.56 9.55
N ILE A 120 6.93 5.81 8.52
CA ILE A 120 6.97 4.34 8.55
C ILE A 120 8.32 3.86 8.04
N SER A 121 9.01 3.06 8.86
CA SER A 121 10.27 2.42 8.50
C SER A 121 10.27 0.92 8.81
N ALA A 122 10.65 0.13 7.82
CA ALA A 122 10.90 -1.31 7.94
C ALA A 122 12.18 -1.67 7.16
N SER A 123 12.93 -2.71 7.55
CA SER A 123 14.18 -3.03 6.87
C SER A 123 14.00 -3.77 5.54
N ASN A 124 12.86 -4.43 5.33
CA ASN A 124 12.60 -5.26 4.15
C ASN A 124 11.34 -4.78 3.41
N ASP A 125 10.15 -5.04 3.93
CA ASP A 125 8.92 -4.72 3.21
C ASP A 125 7.98 -3.77 3.96
N ILE A 126 7.38 -2.84 3.22
CA ILE A 126 6.15 -2.15 3.61
C ILE A 126 5.06 -2.51 2.60
N ARG A 127 3.98 -3.13 3.07
CA ARG A 127 2.80 -3.45 2.24
C ARG A 127 1.57 -2.68 2.70
N LEU A 128 0.93 -2.00 1.77
CA LEU A 128 -0.24 -1.15 2.02
C LEU A 128 -1.43 -1.69 1.23
N TYR A 129 -2.54 -1.94 1.91
CA TYR A 129 -3.80 -2.37 1.30
C TYR A 129 -4.93 -1.46 1.75
N GLY A 130 -5.63 -0.87 0.79
CA GLY A 130 -6.83 -0.07 1.04
C GLY A 130 -7.94 -0.48 0.09
N GLU A 131 -8.97 -1.17 0.59
CA GLU A 131 -10.04 -1.69 -0.28
C GLU A 131 -10.80 -0.56 -1.00
N ASN A 132 -10.86 0.65 -0.41
CA ASN A 132 -11.23 1.84 -1.15
C ASN A 132 -9.99 2.59 -1.67
N ALA A 133 -9.21 3.19 -0.77
CA ALA A 133 -8.12 4.08 -1.15
C ALA A 133 -6.95 4.05 -0.15
N ILE A 134 -5.78 4.47 -0.62
CA ILE A 134 -4.57 4.68 0.16
C ILE A 134 -4.16 6.15 0.06
N LEU A 135 -3.90 6.77 1.21
CA LEU A 135 -3.31 8.09 1.36
C LEU A 135 -2.11 8.01 2.30
N VAL A 136 -0.93 8.42 1.84
CA VAL A 136 0.28 8.46 2.65
C VAL A 136 0.90 9.84 2.53
N THR A 137 1.09 10.52 3.66
CA THR A 137 1.77 11.82 3.75
C THR A 137 2.95 11.81 4.73
N GLY A 138 3.16 10.69 5.44
CA GLY A 138 4.38 10.47 6.22
C GLY A 138 5.52 9.92 5.35
N ASN A 139 6.75 10.03 5.84
CA ASN A 139 7.91 9.49 5.14
C ASN A 139 7.89 7.96 5.15
N VAL A 140 8.39 7.37 4.06
CA VAL A 140 8.47 5.91 3.90
C VAL A 140 9.92 5.49 3.70
N THR A 141 10.42 4.58 4.53
CA THR A 141 11.77 4.00 4.39
C THR A 141 11.71 2.48 4.45
N THR A 142 12.13 1.82 3.37
CA THR A 142 12.08 0.35 3.24
C THR A 142 13.03 -0.18 2.17
N GLN A 143 13.14 -1.50 1.99
CA GLN A 143 13.74 -2.03 0.77
C GLN A 143 12.70 -2.07 -0.34
N ARG A 144 11.48 -2.53 -0.05
CA ARG A 144 10.39 -2.61 -1.02
C ARG A 144 9.08 -2.04 -0.47
N LEU A 145 8.53 -1.10 -1.22
CA LEU A 145 7.19 -0.55 -1.01
C LEU A 145 6.20 -1.21 -1.97
N ALA A 146 5.16 -1.85 -1.45
CA ALA A 146 4.06 -2.35 -2.25
C ALA A 146 2.74 -1.75 -1.76
N ALA A 147 1.94 -1.17 -2.66
CA ALA A 147 0.65 -0.62 -2.32
C ALA A 147 -0.41 -1.11 -3.31
N THR A 148 -1.53 -1.58 -2.80
CA THR A 148 -2.66 -2.04 -3.60
C THR A 148 -3.95 -1.41 -3.09
N ALA A 149 -4.69 -0.72 -3.96
CA ALA A 149 -5.96 -0.11 -3.59
C ALA A 149 -7.08 -0.45 -4.56
N GLY A 150 -8.33 -0.38 -4.09
CA GLY A 150 -9.49 -0.64 -4.94
C GLY A 150 -9.78 0.49 -5.93
N THR A 151 -9.48 1.74 -5.58
CA THR A 151 -9.77 2.90 -6.44
C THR A 151 -8.64 3.90 -6.56
N ASN A 152 -7.98 4.29 -5.45
CA ASN A 152 -7.03 5.40 -5.48
C ASN A 152 -5.83 5.13 -4.59
N ILE A 153 -4.64 5.50 -5.06
CA ILE A 153 -3.39 5.52 -4.29
C ILE A 153 -2.80 6.92 -4.41
N SER A 154 -2.55 7.59 -3.29
CA SER A 154 -1.79 8.84 -3.23
C SER A 154 -0.69 8.72 -2.18
N ILE A 155 0.56 8.75 -2.61
CA ILE A 155 1.73 8.75 -1.72
C ILE A 155 2.50 10.04 -1.98
N GLY A 156 2.55 10.90 -0.98
CA GLY A 156 3.12 12.25 -1.02
C GLY A 156 2.14 13.33 -1.48
N GLY A 157 2.68 14.41 -2.04
CA GLY A 157 1.90 15.54 -2.58
C GLY A 157 1.71 16.72 -1.63
N ASP A 158 2.13 16.59 -0.38
CA ASP A 158 2.15 17.68 0.62
C ASP A 158 3.42 18.56 0.52
N GLY A 159 4.37 18.18 -0.32
CA GLY A 159 5.65 18.87 -0.49
C GLY A 159 6.74 18.47 0.51
N SER A 160 6.46 17.57 1.46
CA SER A 160 7.41 17.09 2.47
C SER A 160 7.70 15.60 2.41
N THR A 161 6.79 14.79 1.87
CA THR A 161 6.93 13.33 1.88
C THR A 161 8.13 12.84 1.08
N THR A 162 9.06 12.14 1.74
CA THR A 162 10.20 11.45 1.12
C THR A 162 9.98 9.94 1.10
N ILE A 163 10.51 9.29 0.06
CA ILE A 163 10.40 7.84 -0.13
C ILE A 163 11.81 7.31 -0.36
N SER A 164 12.30 6.51 0.58
CA SER A 164 13.57 5.81 0.51
C SER A 164 13.30 4.33 0.38
N ALA A 165 13.29 3.82 -0.86
CA ALA A 165 13.09 2.42 -1.18
C ALA A 165 14.02 1.98 -2.31
N SER A 166 14.33 0.68 -2.39
CA SER A 166 15.01 0.10 -3.55
C SER A 166 14.01 -0.27 -4.65
N GLU A 167 12.78 -0.62 -4.29
CA GLU A 167 11.71 -0.98 -5.23
C GLU A 167 10.37 -0.41 -4.76
N ALA A 168 9.50 -0.03 -5.70
CA ALA A 168 8.16 0.44 -5.41
C ALA A 168 7.14 -0.09 -6.44
N SER A 169 6.04 -0.67 -5.97
CA SER A 169 4.94 -1.17 -6.80
C SER A 169 3.59 -0.67 -6.28
N LEU A 170 2.91 0.18 -7.05
CA LEU A 170 1.56 0.67 -6.77
C LEU A 170 0.60 0.08 -7.80
N LEU A 171 -0.44 -0.61 -7.33
CA LEU A 171 -1.38 -1.37 -8.16
C LEU A 171 -2.83 -1.04 -7.83
N ILE A 172 -3.64 -0.80 -8.86
CA ILE A 172 -5.10 -0.87 -8.78
C ILE A 172 -5.54 -2.07 -9.63
N PRO A 173 -5.94 -3.20 -8.99
CA PRO A 173 -6.30 -4.42 -9.71
C PRO A 173 -7.81 -4.43 -9.99
N ASN A 174 -8.20 -3.94 -11.17
CA ASN A 174 -9.57 -3.91 -11.67
C ASN A 174 -9.80 -4.89 -12.83
N SER A 175 -9.04 -5.99 -12.86
CA SER A 175 -9.14 -7.00 -13.93
C SER A 175 -10.28 -8.00 -13.67
N ALA A 176 -10.52 -8.90 -14.64
CA ALA A 176 -11.42 -10.05 -14.49
C ALA A 176 -12.86 -9.67 -14.08
N SER A 177 -13.48 -8.75 -14.82
CA SER A 177 -14.80 -8.17 -14.51
C SER A 177 -14.85 -7.30 -13.23
N GLY A 178 -13.70 -6.78 -12.79
CA GLY A 178 -13.64 -5.70 -11.81
C GLY A 178 -14.48 -4.49 -12.25
N ASN A 179 -15.08 -3.80 -11.28
CA ASN A 179 -15.90 -2.63 -11.55
C ASN A 179 -15.59 -1.51 -10.54
N ILE A 180 -14.99 -0.44 -11.05
CA ILE A 180 -14.82 0.84 -10.35
C ILE A 180 -15.87 1.79 -10.92
N PRO A 181 -16.97 2.11 -10.19
CA PRO A 181 -18.00 3.01 -10.71
C PRO A 181 -17.49 4.44 -10.97
N GLY A 182 -16.42 4.83 -10.27
CA GLY A 182 -15.83 6.16 -10.34
C GLY A 182 -14.54 6.20 -11.16
N SER A 183 -13.63 7.06 -10.74
CA SER A 183 -12.28 7.16 -11.31
C SER A 183 -11.30 6.26 -10.58
N ALA A 184 -10.23 5.89 -11.27
CA ALA A 184 -9.06 5.23 -10.70
C ALA A 184 -7.83 6.13 -10.82
N ALA A 185 -7.08 6.32 -9.73
CA ALA A 185 -5.90 7.19 -9.76
C ALA A 185 -4.73 6.64 -8.95
N ILE A 186 -3.53 6.74 -9.52
CA ILE A 186 -2.27 6.54 -8.80
C ILE A 186 -1.50 7.85 -8.84
N ALA A 187 -1.16 8.40 -7.68
CA ALA A 187 -0.32 9.57 -7.53
C ALA A 187 0.90 9.21 -6.64
N LEU A 188 2.09 9.24 -7.23
CA LEU A 188 3.37 9.11 -6.53
C LEU A 188 4.10 10.45 -6.62
N LEU A 189 4.08 11.21 -5.54
CA LEU A 189 4.45 12.63 -5.50
C LEU A 189 5.56 12.86 -4.47
N SER A 190 6.76 12.36 -4.77
CA SER A 190 7.91 12.46 -3.86
C SER A 190 8.48 13.88 -3.84
N ALA A 191 8.71 14.43 -2.65
CA ALA A 191 9.36 15.74 -2.48
C ALA A 191 10.84 15.73 -2.90
N GLY A 192 11.47 14.55 -2.91
CA GLY A 192 12.89 14.36 -3.20
C GLY A 192 13.15 13.51 -4.44
N ASN A 193 14.36 12.97 -4.52
CA ASN A 193 14.75 11.99 -5.52
C ASN A 193 14.11 10.63 -5.19
N LEU A 194 13.76 9.87 -6.23
CA LEU A 194 13.44 8.45 -6.13
C LEU A 194 14.62 7.63 -6.67
N ALA A 195 15.26 6.86 -5.80
CA ALA A 195 16.40 5.99 -6.14
C ALA A 195 15.99 4.51 -6.00
N LEU A 196 15.19 4.04 -6.94
CA LEU A 196 14.56 2.71 -6.97
C LEU A 196 15.43 1.73 -7.77
N ASN A 197 16.67 1.53 -7.32
CA ASN A 197 17.70 0.78 -8.04
C ASN A 197 17.63 -0.75 -7.90
N GLY A 198 16.59 -1.27 -7.23
CA GLY A 198 16.31 -2.71 -7.21
C GLY A 198 15.90 -3.21 -8.60
N PHE A 199 15.99 -4.53 -8.80
CA PHE A 199 15.78 -5.16 -10.11
C PHE A 199 14.38 -4.84 -10.70
N ASN A 200 13.34 -4.78 -9.86
CA ASN A 200 11.98 -4.46 -10.30
C ASN A 200 11.71 -2.95 -10.41
N GLY A 201 12.61 -2.10 -9.92
CA GLY A 201 12.53 -0.64 -9.93
C GLY A 201 11.20 -0.04 -9.50
N LEU A 202 10.58 0.74 -10.39
CA LEU A 202 9.30 1.41 -10.17
C LEU A 202 8.21 0.82 -11.06
N SER A 203 7.12 0.36 -10.45
CA SER A 203 5.88 -0.01 -11.14
C SER A 203 4.69 0.78 -10.60
N LEU A 204 4.00 1.52 -11.48
CA LEU A 204 2.72 2.17 -11.23
C LEU A 204 1.74 1.59 -12.24
N THR A 205 0.75 0.83 -11.80
CA THR A 205 -0.16 0.12 -12.71
C THR A 205 -1.62 0.25 -12.29
N ILE A 206 -2.45 0.71 -13.22
CA ILE A 206 -3.90 0.51 -13.17
C ILE A 206 -4.19 -0.65 -14.13
N ASP A 207 -4.51 -1.82 -13.58
CA ASP A 207 -4.84 -3.00 -14.36
C ASP A 207 -6.35 -3.10 -14.53
N ASN A 208 -6.85 -2.68 -15.69
CA ASN A 208 -8.25 -2.72 -16.09
C ASN A 208 -8.50 -3.78 -17.18
N THR A 209 -7.71 -4.86 -17.21
CA THR A 209 -7.78 -5.88 -18.27
C THR A 209 -8.94 -6.87 -18.09
N ASN A 210 -9.15 -7.75 -19.08
CA ASN A 210 -10.02 -8.93 -18.95
C ASN A 210 -11.46 -8.57 -18.52
N GLY A 211 -12.04 -7.57 -19.20
CA GLY A 211 -13.38 -7.07 -18.92
C GLY A 211 -13.50 -6.12 -17.72
N GLY A 212 -12.39 -5.56 -17.23
CA GLY A 212 -12.39 -4.50 -16.23
C GLY A 212 -13.18 -3.26 -16.69
N HIS A 213 -13.87 -2.61 -15.77
CA HIS A 213 -14.65 -1.40 -16.04
C HIS A 213 -14.31 -0.28 -15.04
N ILE A 214 -13.89 0.88 -15.55
CA ILE A 214 -13.73 2.13 -14.81
C ILE A 214 -14.76 3.12 -15.37
N GLY A 215 -15.70 3.56 -14.54
CA GLY A 215 -16.86 4.35 -14.98
C GLY A 215 -16.53 5.79 -15.39
N GLN A 216 -15.42 6.34 -14.89
CA GLN A 216 -14.97 7.70 -15.21
C GLN A 216 -13.54 7.70 -15.77
N ASP A 217 -12.61 8.41 -15.12
CA ASP A 217 -11.24 8.58 -15.60
C ASP A 217 -10.28 7.57 -14.98
N ALA A 218 -9.20 7.25 -15.70
CA ALA A 218 -8.05 6.53 -15.17
C ALA A 218 -6.81 7.43 -15.26
N SER A 219 -6.07 7.61 -14.17
CA SER A 219 -4.92 8.51 -14.17
C SER A 219 -3.72 7.99 -13.38
N ILE A 220 -2.52 8.20 -13.91
CA ILE A 220 -1.27 8.02 -13.18
C ILE A 220 -0.47 9.32 -13.19
N PHE A 221 -0.13 9.81 -12.01
CA PHE A 221 0.72 10.98 -11.79
C PHE A 221 1.99 10.56 -11.06
N LEU A 222 3.14 10.80 -11.67
CA LEU A 222 4.46 10.58 -11.07
C LEU A 222 5.19 11.92 -11.03
N THR A 223 5.53 12.40 -9.84
CA THR A 223 6.31 13.62 -9.65
C THR A 223 7.48 13.34 -8.70
N THR A 224 8.69 13.71 -9.13
CA THR A 224 9.90 13.61 -8.31
C THR A 224 10.98 14.55 -8.85
N ALA A 225 11.96 14.91 -8.02
CA ALA A 225 13.10 15.72 -8.43
C ALA A 225 13.99 14.98 -9.44
N ASN A 226 14.42 13.76 -9.14
CA ASN A 226 15.15 12.88 -10.05
C ASN A 226 14.64 11.45 -9.87
N LEU A 227 14.63 10.66 -10.93
CA LEU A 227 14.30 9.24 -10.88
C LEU A 227 15.50 8.43 -11.38
N ASP A 228 16.03 7.58 -10.52
CA ASP A 228 16.96 6.51 -10.86
C ASP A 228 16.27 5.18 -10.57
N ALA A 229 16.09 4.33 -11.58
CA ALA A 229 15.33 3.10 -11.46
C ALA A 229 16.01 1.91 -12.15
N GLY A 230 15.95 0.73 -11.52
CA GLY A 230 16.37 -0.51 -12.16
C GLY A 230 15.52 -0.85 -13.39
N SER A 231 14.20 -0.70 -13.27
CA SER A 231 13.23 -0.71 -14.38
C SER A 231 12.11 0.30 -14.11
N LEU A 232 11.40 0.69 -15.16
CA LEU A 232 10.27 1.62 -15.07
C LEU A 232 9.06 1.06 -15.81
N ASN A 233 7.95 0.88 -15.09
CA ASN A 233 6.65 0.53 -15.66
C ASN A 233 5.59 1.50 -15.13
N VAL A 234 5.05 2.36 -16.00
CA VAL A 234 3.97 3.30 -15.66
C VAL A 234 2.84 3.08 -16.67
N LEU A 235 1.86 2.27 -16.28
CA LEU A 235 0.91 1.70 -17.22
C LEU A 235 -0.54 1.80 -16.74
N ILE A 236 -1.40 2.34 -17.59
CA ILE A 236 -2.84 2.06 -17.53
C ILE A 236 -3.11 0.96 -18.56
N ASN A 237 -3.39 -0.25 -18.09
CA ASN A 237 -3.63 -1.42 -18.93
C ASN A 237 -5.13 -1.67 -19.07
N ASN A 238 -5.71 -1.30 -20.19
CA ASN A 238 -7.12 -1.40 -20.55
C ASN A 238 -7.38 -2.46 -21.65
N ARG A 239 -6.47 -3.42 -21.82
CA ARG A 239 -6.56 -4.47 -22.86
C ARG A 239 -7.62 -5.53 -22.54
N ASP A 240 -7.84 -6.43 -23.50
CA ASP A 240 -8.65 -7.64 -23.32
C ASP A 240 -10.08 -7.37 -22.84
N GLY A 241 -10.72 -6.37 -23.45
CA GLY A 241 -12.10 -5.98 -23.13
C GLY A 241 -12.24 -5.01 -21.96
N GLY A 242 -11.13 -4.45 -21.46
CA GLY A 242 -11.15 -3.34 -20.51
C GLY A 242 -11.86 -2.10 -21.05
N SER A 243 -12.53 -1.35 -20.17
CA SER A 243 -13.24 -0.12 -20.52
C SER A 243 -13.03 1.00 -19.50
N ILE A 244 -12.79 2.21 -20.01
CA ILE A 244 -12.69 3.46 -19.24
C ILE A 244 -13.75 4.41 -19.81
N GLY A 245 -14.68 4.87 -18.97
CA GLY A 245 -15.85 5.63 -19.40
C GLY A 245 -15.54 7.03 -19.91
N SER A 246 -14.38 7.58 -19.54
CA SER A 246 -13.92 8.91 -19.95
C SER A 246 -12.45 8.87 -20.40
N SER A 247 -11.54 9.54 -19.72
CA SER A 247 -10.16 9.75 -20.17
C SER A 247 -9.19 8.82 -19.44
N ALA A 248 -8.15 8.40 -20.15
CA ALA A 248 -6.97 7.78 -19.56
C ALA A 248 -5.79 8.75 -19.68
N GLN A 249 -5.07 8.97 -18.58
CA GLN A 249 -3.92 9.88 -18.55
C GLN A 249 -2.74 9.27 -17.78
N VAL A 250 -1.55 9.36 -18.36
CA VAL A 250 -0.29 9.16 -17.65
C VAL A 250 0.53 10.43 -17.75
N LEU A 251 0.94 10.99 -16.61
CA LEU A 251 1.78 12.18 -16.52
C LEU A 251 2.97 11.91 -15.59
N CYS A 252 4.17 11.94 -16.16
CA CYS A 252 5.43 11.82 -15.42
C CYS A 252 6.16 13.17 -15.45
N SER A 253 6.19 13.85 -14.31
CA SER A 253 6.88 15.12 -14.09
C SER A 253 8.18 14.88 -13.31
N ILE A 254 9.24 14.53 -14.04
CA ILE A 254 10.60 14.41 -13.49
C ILE A 254 11.31 15.75 -13.72
N LEU A 255 11.61 16.46 -12.63
CA LEU A 255 12.12 17.85 -12.72
C LEU A 255 13.59 17.92 -13.17
N GLY A 256 14.35 16.87 -12.86
CA GLY A 256 15.76 16.71 -13.20
C GLY A 256 15.95 15.50 -14.11
N THR A 257 16.78 14.55 -13.68
CA THR A 257 17.20 13.42 -14.51
C THR A 257 16.24 12.24 -14.35
N LEU A 258 15.91 11.61 -15.48
CA LEU A 258 15.33 10.28 -15.56
C LEU A 258 16.40 9.29 -16.02
N ASN A 259 16.82 8.38 -15.14
CA ASN A 259 17.74 7.29 -15.42
C ASN A 259 17.04 5.96 -15.19
N VAL A 260 17.01 5.10 -16.21
CA VAL A 260 16.46 3.74 -16.12
C VAL A 260 17.50 2.78 -16.66
N GLN A 261 17.89 1.79 -15.84
CA GLN A 261 18.99 0.87 -16.17
C GLN A 261 18.53 -0.28 -17.08
N GLY A 262 17.30 -0.74 -16.90
CA GLY A 262 16.64 -1.79 -17.66
C GLY A 262 15.48 -1.27 -18.51
N ASP A 263 14.40 -2.05 -18.57
CA ASP A 263 13.24 -1.71 -19.41
C ASP A 263 12.48 -0.50 -18.87
N ALA A 264 12.04 0.35 -19.80
CA ALA A 264 11.19 1.51 -19.52
C ALA A 264 9.92 1.45 -20.39
N ALA A 265 8.77 1.33 -19.74
CA ALA A 265 7.45 1.38 -20.34
C ALA A 265 6.62 2.48 -19.67
N ILE A 266 6.12 3.41 -20.47
CA ILE A 266 5.18 4.45 -20.05
C ILE A 266 4.07 4.48 -21.07
N GLY A 267 2.82 4.28 -20.64
CA GLY A 267 1.72 4.35 -21.59
C GLY A 267 0.34 3.99 -21.05
N ILE A 268 -0.58 4.00 -22.01
CA ILE A 268 -1.94 3.52 -21.88
C ILE A 268 -2.10 2.49 -23.00
N SER A 269 -2.51 1.26 -22.67
CA SER A 269 -2.58 0.15 -23.63
C SER A 269 -3.92 -0.54 -23.60
#